data_AF-A0A1I4F697-F1
#
_entry.id   AF-A0A1I4F697-F1
#
_cell.length_a   1.000
_cell.length_b   1.000
_cell.length_c   1.000
_cell.angle_alpha   90.00
_cell.angle_beta   90.00
_cell.angle_gamma   90.00
#
_symmetry.space_group_name_H-M   'P 1'
#
loop_
_entity.id
_entity.type
_entity.pdbx_description
1 polymer ?
#
loop_
_entity_poly.entity_id
_entity_poly.type
_entity_poly.pdbx_seq_one_letter_code
_entity_poly.pdbx_strand_id
1 'polypeptide(L)'
;MSAVNLQELVKALLLRGLDLPVIETLVQNLRLDIHAHDREAAFAAALLTDATRQFGSGIGDRTCIALAVKLRLLVLTTDRAWAKISVFGLTVELVR
;
A
#
# COMPACT_ATOMS: atom_id res chain seq x y z
N MET A 1 -7.44 1.86 -1.13
CA MET A 1 -5.99 2.16 -1.07
C MET A 1 -5.69 3.04 0.14
N SER A 2 -4.52 2.93 0.76
CA SER A 2 -4.13 3.85 1.84
C SER A 2 -3.64 5.19 1.28
N ALA A 3 -3.87 6.28 2.02
CA ALA A 3 -3.27 7.59 1.75
C ALA A 3 -1.72 7.56 1.66
N VAL A 4 -1.05 6.64 2.36
CA VAL A 4 0.42 6.48 2.25
C VAL A 4 0.81 5.96 0.86
N ASN A 5 0.08 4.97 0.32
CA ASN A 5 0.34 4.48 -1.03
C ASN A 5 -0.05 5.53 -2.09
N LEU A 6 -1.09 6.35 -1.82
CA LEU A 6 -1.39 7.50 -2.67
C LEU A 6 -0.21 8.48 -2.73
N GLN A 7 0.39 8.80 -1.57
CA GLN A 7 1.57 9.66 -1.50
C GLN A 7 2.73 9.09 -2.34
N GLU A 8 2.99 7.78 -2.29
CA GLU A 8 4.03 7.15 -3.11
C GLU A 8 3.75 7.28 -4.62
N LEU A 9 2.50 7.06 -5.04
CA LEU A 9 2.07 7.25 -6.41
C LEU A 9 2.27 8.71 -6.86
N VAL A 10 1.72 9.67 -6.11
CA VAL A 10 1.82 11.10 -6.42
C VAL A 10 3.28 11.56 -6.49
N LYS A 11 4.11 11.16 -5.52
CA LYS A 11 5.56 11.43 -5.54
C LYS A 11 6.23 10.86 -6.79
N ALA A 12 5.91 9.61 -7.16
CA ALA A 12 6.51 8.96 -8.33
C ALA A 12 6.13 9.64 -9.66
N LEU A 13 4.94 10.26 -9.74
CA LEU A 13 4.49 11.03 -10.90
C LEU A 13 5.15 12.43 -10.93
N LEU A 14 5.26 13.09 -9.78
CA LEU A 14 6.00 14.36 -9.66
C LEU A 14 7.46 14.20 -10.09
N LEU A 15 8.14 13.15 -9.64
CA LEU A 15 9.53 12.85 -10.04
C LEU A 15 9.68 12.52 -11.54
N ARG A 16 8.58 12.19 -12.22
CA ARG A 16 8.54 12.01 -13.68
C ARG A 16 8.23 13.29 -14.44
N GLY A 17 8.07 14.42 -13.74
CA GLY A 17 7.83 15.74 -14.33
C GLY A 17 6.37 16.00 -14.71
N LEU A 18 5.40 15.27 -14.15
CA LEU A 18 3.99 15.58 -14.35
C LEU A 18 3.56 16.75 -13.46
N ASP A 19 2.74 17.63 -14.00
CA ASP A 19 2.15 18.74 -13.26
C ASP A 19 1.01 18.27 -12.33
N LEU A 20 0.84 18.97 -11.21
CA LEU A 20 -0.15 18.62 -10.19
C LEU A 20 -1.58 18.47 -10.72
N PRO A 21 -2.12 19.36 -11.60
CA PRO A 21 -3.48 19.19 -12.13
C PRO A 21 -3.66 17.91 -12.96
N VAL A 22 -2.61 17.48 -13.68
CA VAL A 22 -2.62 16.22 -14.44
C VAL A 22 -2.63 15.04 -13.47
N ILE A 23 -1.83 15.09 -12.41
CA ILE A 23 -1.78 14.04 -11.39
C ILE A 23 -3.13 13.91 -10.68
N GLU A 24 -3.75 15.02 -10.27
CA GLU A 24 -5.08 15.01 -9.65
C GLU A 24 -6.13 14.37 -10.56
N THR A 25 -6.12 14.72 -11.85
CA THR A 25 -7.02 14.13 -12.85
C THR A 25 -6.80 12.62 -12.98
N LEU A 26 -5.54 12.17 -13.04
CA LEU A 26 -5.21 10.74 -13.11
C LEU A 26 -5.69 9.99 -11.86
N VAL A 27 -5.42 10.51 -10.67
CA VAL A 27 -5.85 9.90 -9.39
C VAL A 27 -7.37 9.81 -9.31
N GLN A 28 -8.09 10.87 -9.70
CA GLN A 28 -9.56 10.86 -9.75
C GLN A 28 -10.10 9.79 -10.71
N ASN A 29 -9.48 9.63 -11.88
CA ASN A 29 -9.89 8.66 -12.89
C ASN A 29 -9.69 7.20 -12.46
N LEU A 30 -8.76 6.91 -11.54
CA LEU A 30 -8.55 5.57 -10.99
C LEU A 30 -9.70 5.13 -10.06
N ARG A 31 -10.57 6.05 -9.63
CA ARG A 31 -11.74 5.77 -8.76
C ARG A 31 -11.39 4.95 -7.52
N LEU A 32 -10.23 5.22 -6.94
CA LEU A 32 -9.74 4.52 -5.75
C LEU A 32 -10.45 5.06 -4.51
N ASP A 33 -10.97 4.16 -3.68
CA ASP A 33 -11.35 4.52 -2.32
C ASP A 33 -10.08 4.75 -1.49
N ILE A 34 -9.91 5.95 -0.95
CA ILE A 34 -8.70 6.35 -0.20
C ILE A 34 -9.00 6.34 1.29
N HIS A 35 -8.34 5.44 2.02
CA HIS A 35 -8.43 5.36 3.48
C HIS A 35 -7.33 6.17 4.15
N ALA A 36 -7.69 6.94 5.17
CA ALA A 36 -6.76 7.68 6.00
C ALA A 36 -5.76 6.74 6.71
N HIS A 37 -4.54 7.23 6.94
CA HIS A 37 -3.55 6.55 7.76
C HIS A 37 -3.46 7.24 9.12
N ASP A 38 -4.41 6.90 10.00
CA ASP A 38 -4.52 7.43 11.34
C ASP A 38 -3.58 6.71 12.33
N ARG A 39 -3.71 7.05 13.62
CA ARG A 39 -2.92 6.44 14.69
C ARG A 39 -3.09 4.91 14.74
N GLU A 40 -4.29 4.39 14.60
CA GLU A 40 -4.53 2.94 14.65
C GLU A 40 -3.84 2.26 13.47
N ALA A 41 -4.00 2.80 12.26
CA ALA A 41 -3.36 2.30 11.06
C ALA A 41 -1.83 2.33 11.16
N ALA A 42 -1.25 3.37 11.77
CA ALA A 42 0.19 3.49 11.98
C ALA A 42 0.74 2.38 12.89
N PHE A 43 0.07 2.12 14.02
CA PHE A 43 0.47 1.03 14.92
C PHE A 43 0.28 -0.35 14.27
N ALA A 44 -0.84 -0.57 13.57
CA ALA A 44 -1.09 -1.83 12.87
C ALA A 44 -0.01 -2.12 11.81
N ALA A 45 0.38 -1.12 11.02
CA ALA A 45 1.46 -1.25 10.03
C ALA A 45 2.83 -1.50 10.70
N ALA A 46 3.13 -0.82 11.80
CA ALA A 46 4.39 -1.00 12.52
C ALA A 46 4.55 -2.41 13.11
N LEU A 47 3.47 -3.03 13.60
CA LEU A 47 3.47 -4.39 14.14
C LEU A 47 3.82 -5.47 13.11
N LEU A 48 3.72 -5.17 11.80
CA LEU A 48 4.09 -6.09 10.73
C LEU A 48 5.61 -6.17 10.51
N THR A 49 6.40 -5.30 11.14
CA THR A 49 7.84 -5.17 10.88
C THR A 49 8.59 -6.49 10.93
N ASP A 50 8.40 -7.31 11.96
CA ASP A 50 9.14 -8.57 12.09
C ASP A 50 8.74 -9.59 11.02
N ALA A 51 7.44 -9.67 10.72
CA ALA A 51 6.90 -10.60 9.72
C ALA A 51 7.34 -10.24 8.29
N THR A 52 7.67 -8.97 8.03
CA THR A 52 7.98 -8.47 6.70
C THR A 52 9.45 -8.07 6.51
N ARG A 53 10.26 -8.06 7.58
CA ARG A 53 11.66 -7.60 7.60
C ARG A 53 12.54 -8.25 6.52
N GLN A 54 12.40 -9.55 6.32
CA GLN A 54 13.22 -10.31 5.36
C GLN A 54 12.79 -10.14 3.89
N PHE A 55 11.62 -9.52 3.67
CA PHE A 55 11.02 -9.37 2.35
C PHE A 55 11.14 -7.93 1.81
N GLY A 56 11.88 -7.06 2.52
CA GLY A 56 12.19 -5.71 2.05
C GLY A 56 11.02 -4.72 2.09
N SER A 57 9.94 -5.05 2.81
CA SER A 57 8.72 -4.24 2.77
C SER A 57 8.94 -2.81 3.29
N GLY A 58 8.68 -1.82 2.46
CA GLY A 58 8.69 -0.41 2.83
C GLY A 58 7.59 -0.05 3.83
N ILE A 59 7.51 1.24 4.19
CA ILE A 59 6.41 1.75 5.01
C ILE A 59 5.07 1.70 4.25
N GLY A 60 5.09 1.97 2.94
CA GLY A 60 3.93 1.87 2.06
C GLY A 60 3.39 0.45 1.99
N ASP A 61 4.29 -0.52 1.88
CA ASP A 61 3.96 -1.96 1.82
C ASP A 61 3.27 -2.43 3.09
N ARG A 62 3.86 -2.15 4.25
CA ARG A 62 3.27 -2.49 5.56
C ARG A 62 1.93 -1.79 5.78
N THR A 63 1.81 -0.54 5.32
CA THR A 63 0.54 0.19 5.39
C THR A 63 -0.53 -0.45 4.50
N CYS A 64 -0.16 -0.89 3.30
CA CYS A 64 -1.05 -1.59 2.38
C CYS A 64 -1.53 -2.91 2.99
N ILE A 65 -0.60 -3.73 3.50
CA ILE A 65 -0.90 -5.01 4.15
C ILE A 65 -1.80 -4.81 5.38
N ALA A 66 -1.47 -3.87 6.26
CA ALA A 66 -2.27 -3.59 7.45
C ALA A 66 -3.70 -3.15 7.12
N LEU A 67 -3.86 -2.30 6.10
CA LEU A 67 -5.18 -1.89 5.63
C LEU A 67 -5.97 -3.07 5.07
N ALA A 68 -5.34 -3.93 4.26
CA ALA A 68 -5.99 -5.11 3.70
C ALA A 68 -6.45 -6.09 4.78
N VAL A 69 -5.63 -6.33 5.81
CA VAL A 69 -6.00 -7.15 6.97
C VAL A 69 -7.18 -6.52 7.73
N LYS A 70 -7.15 -5.20 7.98
CA LYS A 70 -8.25 -4.47 8.65
C LYS A 70 -9.57 -4.58 7.90
N LEU A 71 -9.53 -4.45 6.57
CA LEU A 71 -10.71 -4.50 5.71
C LEU A 71 -11.11 -5.93 5.28
N ARG A 72 -10.29 -6.94 5.60
CA ARG A 72 -10.43 -8.33 5.14
C ARG A 72 -10.50 -8.43 3.61
N LEU A 73 -9.63 -7.67 2.94
CA LEU A 73 -9.53 -7.63 1.49
C LEU A 73 -8.24 -8.29 1.00
N LEU A 74 -8.28 -8.68 -0.28
CA LEU A 74 -7.12 -9.19 -0.99
C LEU A 74 -6.11 -8.08 -1.30
N VAL A 75 -4.82 -8.39 -1.15
CA VAL A 75 -3.73 -7.56 -1.65
C VAL A 75 -3.33 -8.03 -3.05
N LEU A 76 -3.35 -7.13 -4.02
CA LEU A 76 -2.77 -7.35 -5.34
C LEU A 76 -1.35 -6.78 -5.37
N THR A 77 -0.38 -7.59 -5.80
CA THR A 77 1.02 -7.13 -5.90
C THR A 77 1.76 -7.80 -7.05
N THR A 78 2.81 -7.14 -7.53
CA THR A 78 3.81 -7.74 -8.43
C THR A 78 5.07 -8.17 -7.70
N ASP A 79 5.15 -7.93 -6.38
CA ASP A 79 6.28 -8.34 -5.55
C ASP A 79 6.10 -9.80 -5.09
N ARG A 80 6.89 -10.69 -5.69
CA ARG A 80 6.88 -12.12 -5.36
C ARG A 80 7.31 -12.41 -3.92
N ALA A 81 8.02 -11.50 -3.26
CA ALA A 81 8.41 -11.68 -1.87
C ALA A 81 7.20 -11.67 -0.93
N TRP A 82 6.13 -10.95 -1.28
CA TRP A 82 4.94 -10.85 -0.42
C TRP A 82 4.15 -12.15 -0.32
N ALA A 83 4.23 -13.02 -1.33
CA ALA A 83 3.62 -14.35 -1.28
C ALA A 83 4.23 -15.25 -0.18
N LYS A 84 5.37 -14.86 0.39
CA LYS A 84 6.05 -15.57 1.48
C LYS A 84 5.80 -14.94 2.86
N ILE A 85 5.10 -13.80 2.92
CA ILE A 85 4.78 -13.13 4.18
C ILE A 85 3.69 -13.93 4.92
N SER A 86 3.99 -14.35 6.14
CA SER A 86 3.05 -15.07 7.00
C SER A 86 2.45 -14.10 8.04
N VAL A 87 1.30 -13.53 7.71
CA VAL A 87 0.53 -12.64 8.59
C VAL A 87 -0.91 -13.15 8.66
N PHE A 88 -1.45 -13.24 9.88
CA PHE A 88 -2.84 -13.66 10.06
C PHE A 88 -3.81 -12.69 9.37
N GLY A 89 -4.74 -13.24 8.58
CA GLY A 89 -5.73 -12.45 7.84
C GLY A 89 -5.21 -11.81 6.54
N LEU A 90 -3.94 -12.01 6.18
CA LEU A 90 -3.40 -11.55 4.90
C LEU A 90 -3.69 -12.55 3.79
N THR A 91 -4.29 -12.09 2.70
CA THR A 91 -4.40 -12.84 1.43
C THR A 91 -3.71 -12.04 0.34
N VAL A 92 -2.82 -12.68 -0.42
CA VAL A 92 -2.01 -12.06 -1.47
C VAL A 92 -2.28 -12.74 -2.81
N GLU A 93 -2.50 -11.95 -3.85
CA GLU A 93 -2.59 -12.39 -5.24
C GLU A 93 -1.51 -11.69 -6.06
N LEU A 94 -0.74 -12.50 -6.79
CA LEU A 94 0.28 -12.01 -7.70
C LEU A 94 -0.35 -11.73 -9.07
N VAL A 95 -0.26 -10.49 -9.52
CA VAL A 95 -0.87 -10.05 -10.80
C VAL A 95 0.15 -9.95 -11.95
N ARG A 96 1.35 -10.54 -11.80
CA ARG A 96 2.39 -10.60 -12.83
C ARG A 96 3.41 -11.73 -12.62
#